data_AF-A0A0F9J760-F1
#
_entry.id   AF-A0A0F9J760-F1
#
_cell.length_a   1.000
_cell.length_b   1.000
_cell.length_c   1.000
_cell.angle_alpha   90.00
_cell.angle_beta   90.00
_cell.angle_gamma   90.00
#
_symmetry.space_group_name_H-M   'P 1'
#
loop_
_entity.id
_entity.type
_entity.pdbx_description
1 polymer ?
#
loop_
_entity_poly.entity_id
_entity_poly.type
_entity_poly.pdbx_seq_one_letter_code
_entity_poly.pdbx_strand_id
1 'polypeptide(L)'
;DMEEGPVTLLNLSEHTSASNNPFKLIYSIAKVVPGSVLNIGNPNCRIQLDRPFSEFFEMWCQQGPGHHIALGKGDLSAALQSFAEAIQFEIIRV
;
A
#
# COMPACT_ATOMS: atom_id res chain seq x y z
N ASP A 1 -7.77 -0.23 19.06
CA ASP A 1 -6.41 -0.15 18.49
C ASP A 1 -6.24 -1.18 17.39
N MET A 2 -5.38 -0.87 16.42
CA MET A 2 -5.05 -1.83 15.35
C MET A 2 -4.20 -2.95 15.93
N GLU A 3 -4.52 -4.20 15.58
CA GLU A 3 -3.73 -5.36 16.00
C GLU A 3 -2.31 -5.30 15.42
N GLU A 4 -1.33 -5.68 16.23
CA GLU A 4 0.05 -5.84 15.77
C GLU A 4 0.16 -6.97 14.74
N GLY A 5 1.03 -6.79 13.75
CA GLY A 5 1.26 -7.81 12.73
C GLY A 5 1.43 -7.25 11.33
N PRO A 6 1.59 -8.14 10.33
CA PRO A 6 1.73 -7.72 8.94
C PRO A 6 0.47 -7.00 8.47
N VAL A 7 0.68 -5.97 7.66
CA VAL A 7 -0.36 -5.20 6.98
C VAL A 7 0.06 -4.92 5.55
N THR A 8 -0.92 -4.83 4.67
CA THR A 8 -0.72 -4.47 3.27
C THR A 8 -1.13 -3.02 3.06
N LEU A 9 -0.21 -2.20 2.57
CA LEU A 9 -0.49 -0.87 2.05
C LEU A 9 -0.88 -1.03 0.59
N LEU A 10 -2.04 -0.52 0.20
CA LEU A 10 -2.53 -0.59 -1.18
C LEU A 10 -2.96 0.80 -1.67
N ASN A 11 -2.54 1.15 -2.87
CA ASN A 11 -3.02 2.28 -3.61
C ASN A 11 -3.51 1.84 -4.99
N LEU A 12 -4.62 2.42 -5.43
CA LEU A 12 -5.13 2.35 -6.80
C LEU A 12 -4.88 3.73 -7.43
N SER A 13 -4.18 3.76 -8.55
CA SER A 13 -3.91 5.01 -9.27
C SER A 13 -4.20 4.89 -10.75
N GLU A 14 -4.54 6.03 -11.34
CA GLU A 14 -4.72 6.14 -12.78
C GLU A 14 -3.36 6.23 -13.49
N HIS A 15 -3.23 5.50 -14.60
CA HIS A 15 -2.07 5.50 -15.49
C HIS A 15 -2.56 5.81 -16.91
N THR A 16 -2.46 7.08 -17.29
CA THR A 16 -3.04 7.65 -18.51
C THR A 16 -2.36 7.21 -19.80
N SER A 17 -1.24 6.48 -19.74
CA SER A 17 -0.53 5.98 -20.92
C SER A 17 -1.13 4.70 -21.51
N ALA A 18 -1.99 3.99 -20.76
CA ALA A 18 -2.62 2.75 -21.19
C ALA A 18 -4.00 3.02 -21.83
N SER A 19 -4.14 2.73 -23.13
CA SER A 19 -5.36 2.99 -23.90
C SER A 19 -6.55 2.11 -23.52
N ASN A 20 -6.32 0.95 -22.89
CA ASN A 20 -7.36 -0.04 -22.60
C ASN A 20 -7.62 -0.25 -21.10
N ASN A 21 -6.64 0.00 -20.24
CA ASN A 21 -6.81 -0.11 -18.79
C ASN A 21 -6.04 1.01 -18.08
N PRO A 22 -6.73 2.09 -17.70
CA PRO A 22 -6.08 3.27 -17.15
C PRO A 22 -5.76 3.10 -15.67
N PHE A 23 -5.78 1.89 -15.10
CA PHE A 23 -5.59 1.68 -13.67
C PHE A 23 -4.41 0.77 -13.34
N LYS A 24 -3.72 1.09 -12.25
CA LYS A 24 -2.68 0.24 -11.65
C LYS A 24 -2.80 0.14 -10.14
N LEU A 25 -2.40 -1.00 -9.60
CA LEU A 25 -2.29 -1.27 -8.18
C LEU A 25 -0.82 -1.12 -7.75
N ILE A 26 -0.59 -0.32 -6.72
CA ILE A 26 0.72 -0.14 -6.10
C ILE A 26 0.58 -0.63 -4.66
N TYR A 27 1.39 -1.59 -4.24
CA TYR A 27 1.26 -2.14 -2.89
C TYR A 27 2.61 -2.42 -2.23
N SER A 28 2.61 -2.49 -0.91
CA SER A 28 3.77 -2.92 -0.13
C SER A 28 3.32 -3.58 1.17
N ILE A 29 4.24 -4.28 1.83
CA ILE A 29 3.98 -4.94 3.11
C ILE A 29 4.72 -4.18 4.20
N ALA A 30 3.99 -3.84 5.26
CA ALA A 30 4.52 -3.23 6.46
C ALA A 30 4.09 -4.06 7.67
N LYS A 31 4.50 -3.64 8.87
CA LYS A 31 4.06 -4.23 10.13
C LYS A 31 3.48 -3.14 11.03
N VAL A 32 2.29 -3.37 11.59
CA VAL A 32 1.80 -2.57 12.72
C VAL A 32 2.64 -2.92 13.94
N VAL A 33 3.21 -1.90 14.56
CA VAL A 33 4.13 -2.01 15.70
C VAL A 33 3.62 -1.22 16.91
N PRO A 34 3.96 -1.63 18.14
CA PRO A 34 3.58 -0.89 19.33
C PRO A 34 4.28 0.48 19.38
N GLY A 35 3.66 1.44 20.07
CA GLY A 35 4.26 2.74 20.36
C GLY A 35 3.24 3.85 20.52
N SER A 36 3.72 5.08 20.74
CA SER A 36 2.86 6.23 20.93
C SER A 36 2.07 6.56 19.66
N VAL A 37 0.76 6.69 19.81
CA VAL A 37 -0.16 7.16 18.75
C VAL A 37 -0.48 8.63 18.96
N LEU A 38 -0.94 9.30 17.91
CA LEU A 38 -1.30 10.71 17.96
C LEU A 38 -2.68 10.88 18.64
N ASN A 39 -2.81 11.84 19.55
CA ASN A 39 -4.08 12.18 20.19
C ASN A 39 -4.84 13.24 19.37
N ILE A 40 -5.30 12.83 18.18
CA ILE A 40 -5.88 13.72 17.15
C ILE A 40 -7.36 13.42 16.85
N GLY A 41 -8.01 12.59 17.67
CA GLY A 41 -9.45 12.32 17.58
C GLY A 41 -9.86 11.29 16.52
N ASN A 42 -8.91 10.63 15.85
CA ASN A 42 -9.18 9.52 14.93
C ASN A 42 -8.26 8.30 15.19
N PRO A 43 -8.70 7.08 14.81
CA PRO A 43 -7.86 5.90 14.89
C PRO A 43 -6.59 6.07 14.06
N ASN A 44 -5.44 5.80 14.68
CA ASN A 44 -4.15 5.78 14.01
C ASN A 44 -3.28 4.68 14.62
N CYS A 45 -2.25 4.26 13.87
CA CYS A 45 -1.30 3.24 14.31
C CYS A 45 0.10 3.58 13.79
N ARG A 46 1.11 2.94 14.37
CA ARG A 46 2.48 2.98 13.83
C ARG A 46 2.68 1.81 12.90
N ILE A 47 3.25 2.09 11.74
CA ILE A 47 3.70 1.07 10.79
C ILE A 47 5.22 1.15 10.65
N GLN A 48 5.85 -0.01 10.57
CA GLN A 48 7.25 -0.18 10.25
C GLN A 48 7.37 -0.82 8.86
N LEU A 49 8.09 -0.13 7.97
CA LEU A 49 8.45 -0.62 6.64
C LEU A 49 9.67 -1.55 6.75
N ASP A 50 9.86 -2.42 5.76
CA ASP A 50 11.02 -3.31 5.67
C ASP A 50 12.29 -2.58 5.17
N ARG A 51 12.17 -1.30 4.81
CA ARG A 51 13.22 -0.43 4.28
C ARG A 51 13.26 0.92 4.98
N PRO A 52 14.37 1.66 4.87
CA PRO A 52 14.43 3.06 5.28
C PRO A 52 13.29 3.87 4.65
N PHE A 53 12.65 4.72 5.44
CA PHE A 53 11.47 5.48 5.02
C PHE A 53 11.70 6.28 3.73
N SER A 54 12.88 6.91 3.59
CA SER A 54 13.25 7.68 2.40
C SER A 54 13.31 6.83 1.14
N GLU A 55 13.93 5.65 1.21
CA GLU A 55 14.06 4.73 0.08
C GLU A 55 12.70 4.17 -0.34
N PHE A 56 11.89 3.76 0.65
CA PHE A 56 10.53 3.31 0.39
C PHE A 56 9.71 4.38 -0.32
N PHE A 57 9.72 5.62 0.21
CA PHE A 57 8.88 6.69 -0.30
C PHE A 57 9.33 7.14 -1.69
N GLU A 58 10.63 7.14 -1.98
CA GLU A 58 11.15 7.41 -3.32
C GLU A 58 10.63 6.38 -4.33
N MET A 59 10.78 5.09 -4.04
CA MET A 59 10.28 4.02 -4.90
C MET A 59 8.75 4.06 -5.06
N TRP A 60 8.03 4.33 -3.97
CA TRP A 60 6.58 4.48 -3.95
C TRP A 60 6.15 5.63 -4.84
N CYS A 61 6.74 6.81 -4.67
CA CYS A 61 6.43 8.02 -5.46
C CYS A 61 6.80 7.89 -6.93
N GLN A 62 7.85 7.15 -7.30
CA GLN A 62 8.17 6.86 -8.69
C GLN A 62 7.03 6.11 -9.41
N GLN A 63 6.19 5.40 -8.67
CA GLN A 63 4.99 4.76 -9.21
C GLN A 63 3.81 5.72 -9.36
N GLY A 64 3.92 7.01 -9.00
CA GLY A 64 2.82 7.98 -9.11
C GLY A 64 1.53 7.63 -8.33
N PRO A 65 1.59 7.21 -7.05
CA PRO A 65 0.42 6.91 -6.25
C PRO A 65 -0.34 8.18 -5.85
N GLY A 66 -1.66 8.06 -5.70
CA GLY A 66 -2.47 9.04 -4.97
C GLY A 66 -2.16 9.08 -3.47
N HIS A 67 -2.66 10.10 -2.77
CA HIS A 67 -2.44 10.27 -1.32
C HIS A 67 -3.31 9.34 -0.46
N HIS A 68 -4.45 8.88 -0.97
CA HIS A 68 -5.30 7.90 -0.29
C HIS A 68 -4.74 6.50 -0.46
N ILE A 69 -4.70 5.74 0.63
CA ILE A 69 -4.29 4.34 0.65
C ILE A 69 -5.27 3.51 1.47
N ALA A 70 -5.39 2.23 1.13
CA ALA A 70 -6.04 1.23 1.96
C ALA A 70 -4.98 0.51 2.81
N LEU A 71 -5.33 0.22 4.07
CA LEU A 71 -4.53 -0.59 4.98
C LEU A 71 -5.26 -1.91 5.24
N GLY A 72 -4.76 -2.99 4.65
CA GLY A 72 -5.31 -4.34 4.82
C GLY A 72 -4.59 -5.11 5.92
N LYS A 73 -5.33 -5.86 6.75
CA LYS A 73 -4.74 -6.77 7.74
C LYS A 73 -4.12 -7.99 7.03
N GLY A 74 -2.89 -8.32 7.38
CA GLY A 74 -2.15 -9.46 6.82
C GLY A 74 -1.31 -9.11 5.58
N ASP A 75 -0.56 -10.10 5.11
CA ASP A 75 0.07 -10.08 3.78
C ASP A 75 -0.96 -10.55 2.75
N LEU A 76 -1.45 -9.61 1.94
CA LEU A 76 -2.45 -9.85 0.89
C LEU A 76 -1.82 -9.90 -0.51
N SER A 77 -0.48 -10.05 -0.61
CA SER A 77 0.25 -10.02 -1.89
C SER A 77 -0.35 -10.98 -2.92
N ALA A 78 -0.57 -12.25 -2.52
CA ALA A 78 -1.09 -13.28 -3.43
C ALA A 78 -2.51 -12.94 -3.91
N ALA A 79 -3.39 -12.47 -3.01
CA ALA A 79 -4.74 -12.09 -3.36
C ALA A 79 -4.77 -10.88 -4.30
N LEU A 80 -3.93 -9.87 -4.06
CA LEU A 80 -3.80 -8.70 -4.92
C LEU A 80 -3.26 -9.06 -6.31
N GLN A 81 -2.25 -9.93 -6.38
CA GLN A 81 -1.70 -10.42 -7.65
C GLN A 81 -2.74 -11.19 -8.46
N SER A 82 -3.44 -12.14 -7.84
CA SER A 82 -4.51 -12.89 -8.52
C SER A 82 -5.67 -11.99 -8.96
N PHE A 83 -6.04 -11.01 -8.14
CA PHE A 83 -7.06 -10.03 -8.51
C PHE A 83 -6.63 -9.20 -9.71
N ALA A 84 -5.43 -8.61 -9.67
CA ALA A 84 -4.89 -7.79 -10.75
C ALA A 84 -4.81 -8.55 -12.07
N GLU A 85 -4.38 -9.81 -12.04
CA GLU A 85 -4.35 -10.69 -13.21
C GLU A 85 -5.76 -10.88 -13.79
N ALA A 86 -6.76 -11.18 -12.95
CA ALA A 86 -8.13 -11.44 -13.39
C ALA A 86 -8.79 -10.21 -14.06
N ILE A 87 -8.47 -9.01 -13.59
CA ILE A 87 -9.02 -7.75 -14.14
C ILE A 87 -8.06 -7.05 -15.11
N GLN A 88 -6.90 -7.64 -15.38
CA GLN A 88 -5.86 -7.13 -16.27
C GLN A 88 -5.29 -5.77 -15.85
N PHE A 89 -5.20 -5.52 -14.55
CA PHE A 89 -4.58 -4.31 -13.99
C PHE A 89 -3.07 -4.52 -13.89
N GLU A 90 -2.30 -3.47 -14.17
CA GLU A 90 -0.89 -3.47 -13.78
C GLU A 90 -0.82 -3.53 -12.26
N ILE A 91 0.09 -4.34 -11.72
CA ILE A 91 0.34 -4.41 -10.29
C ILE A 91 1.83 -4.36 -10.02
N ILE A 92 2.22 -3.49 -9.09
CA ILE A 92 3.60 -3.35 -8.66
C ILE A 92 3.71 -3.44 -7.14
N ARG A 93 4.68 -4.23 -6.69
CA ARG A 93 5.12 -4.27 -5.29
C ARG A 93 6.29 -3.33 -5.13
N VAL A 94 6.20 -2.43 -4.15
CA VAL A 94 7.27 -1.53 -3.73
C VAL A 94 7.97 -2.09 -2.50
#